data_AF-A0A8B3C8K8-F1
#
_entry.id   AF-A0A8B3C8K8-F1
#
_cell.length_a   1.000
_cell.length_b   1.000
_cell.length_c   1.000
_cell.angle_alpha   90.00
_cell.angle_beta   90.00
_cell.angle_gamma   90.00
#
_symmetry.space_group_name_H-M   'P 1'
#
loop_
_entity.id
_entity.type
_entity.pdbx_description
1 polymer ?
#
loop_
_entity_poly.entity_id
_entity_poly.type
_entity_poly.pdbx_seq_one_letter_code
_entity_poly.pdbx_strand_id
1 'polypeptide(L)'
;MSHEQYIREKLLPDVRENGTGPKCHVGLRDAMYARSRDSKIAYVMNQQHPQVDDPFDYVDFVNEQKAFRQAYRNCPITELPIHAVQTGREVLFFSNSPLGLQGLKQFYQELVNGYFSVHSERDPVCEYSVS
;
A
#
# COMPACT_ATOMS: atom_id res chain seq x y z
N MET A 1 22.68 15.57 13.54
CA MET A 1 21.22 15.35 13.52
C MET A 1 20.91 14.54 12.27
N SER A 2 20.19 13.42 12.38
CA SER A 2 19.83 12.65 11.18
C SER A 2 18.79 13.39 10.34
N HIS A 3 18.66 13.05 9.06
CA HIS A 3 17.60 13.61 8.20
C HIS A 3 16.21 13.40 8.84
N GLU A 4 15.99 12.25 9.45
CA GLU A 4 14.72 11.91 10.09
C GLU A 4 14.44 12.78 11.33
N GLN A 5 15.45 13.00 12.18
CA GLN A 5 15.36 13.90 13.33
C GLN A 5 15.09 15.34 12.90
N TYR A 6 15.80 15.83 11.87
CA TYR A 6 15.58 17.17 11.33
C TYR A 6 14.15 17.36 10.81
N ILE A 7 13.62 16.37 10.08
CA ILE A 7 12.25 16.42 9.56
C ILE A 7 11.24 16.50 10.71
N ARG A 8 11.36 15.61 11.71
CA ARG A 8 10.39 15.51 12.81
C ARG A 8 10.46 16.68 13.79
N GLU A 9 11.66 17.13 14.14
CA GLU A 9 11.88 18.08 15.24
C GLU A 9 11.97 19.53 14.78
N LYS A 10 12.25 19.79 13.50
CA LYS A 10 12.37 21.15 12.97
C LYS A 10 11.42 21.43 11.81
N LEU A 11 11.48 20.65 10.73
CA LEU A 11 10.75 20.96 9.51
C LEU A 11 9.22 20.88 9.71
N LEU A 12 8.71 19.78 10.27
CA LEU A 12 7.26 19.61 10.45
C LEU A 12 6.64 20.60 11.46
N PRO A 13 7.29 20.92 12.60
CA PRO A 13 6.84 22.00 13.48
C PRO A 13 6.80 23.36 12.78
N ASP A 14 7.86 23.73 12.06
CA ASP A 14 7.94 25.00 11.32
C ASP A 14 6.84 25.12 10.26
N VAL A 15 6.59 24.05 9.51
CA VAL A 15 5.49 23.97 8.53
C VAL A 15 4.12 24.21 9.18
N ARG A 16 3.91 23.69 10.41
CA ARG A 16 2.65 23.87 11.16
C ARG A 16 2.51 25.29 11.71
N GLU A 17 3.57 25.83 12.32
CA GLU A 17 3.58 27.17 12.92
C GLU A 17 3.42 28.27 11.86
N ASN A 18 4.09 28.11 10.71
CA ASN A 18 4.05 29.07 9.61
C ASN A 18 2.85 28.86 8.67
N GLY A 19 1.98 27.88 8.93
CA GLY A 19 0.82 27.58 8.09
C GLY A 19 1.20 27.20 6.66
N THR A 20 2.38 26.62 6.45
CA THR A 20 2.84 26.21 5.11
C THR A 20 2.02 25.00 4.67
N GLY A 21 1.00 25.24 3.86
CA GLY A 21 0.18 24.17 3.28
C GLY A 21 1.03 23.26 2.37
N PRO A 22 0.72 21.97 2.30
CA PRO A 22 1.43 21.08 1.40
C PRO A 22 1.14 21.48 -0.06
N LYS A 23 2.15 21.38 -0.91
CA LYS A 23 2.03 21.66 -2.35
C LYS A 23 1.08 20.68 -3.09
N CYS A 24 0.82 19.52 -2.49
CA CYS A 24 -0.07 18.50 -3.04
C CYS A 24 -0.82 17.75 -1.94
N HIS A 25 -2.06 17.36 -2.22
CA HIS A 25 -2.88 16.49 -1.38
C HIS A 25 -3.40 15.34 -2.24
N VAL A 26 -3.08 14.09 -1.88
CA VAL A 26 -3.51 12.90 -2.62
C VAL A 26 -4.19 11.93 -1.67
N GLY A 27 -5.38 11.46 -2.04
CA GLY A 27 -5.99 10.32 -1.36
C GLY A 27 -5.16 9.06 -1.57
N LEU A 28 -4.95 8.25 -0.51
CA LEU A 28 -4.17 7.01 -0.62
C LEU A 28 -4.72 6.06 -1.70
N ARG A 29 -6.05 5.98 -1.85
CA ARG A 29 -6.70 5.20 -2.90
C ARG A 29 -6.29 5.67 -4.31
N ASP A 30 -6.21 6.98 -4.47
CA ASP A 30 -5.95 7.63 -5.75
C ASP A 30 -4.47 7.46 -6.14
N ALA A 31 -3.58 7.53 -5.13
CA ALA A 31 -2.17 7.17 -5.29
C ALA A 31 -1.98 5.69 -5.65
N MET A 32 -2.77 4.79 -5.05
CA MET A 32 -2.75 3.36 -5.37
C MET A 32 -3.25 3.07 -6.78
N TYR A 33 -4.32 3.75 -7.21
CA TYR A 33 -4.82 3.67 -8.59
C TYR A 33 -3.72 4.06 -9.57
N ALA A 34 -3.12 5.24 -9.38
CA ALA A 34 -2.05 5.73 -10.24
C ALA A 34 -0.86 4.76 -10.30
N ARG A 35 -0.41 4.25 -9.15
CA ARG A 35 0.66 3.22 -9.10
C ARG A 35 0.28 1.96 -9.88
N SER A 36 -0.93 1.46 -9.70
CA SER A 36 -1.37 0.20 -10.32
C SER A 36 -1.53 0.29 -11.84
N ARG A 37 -1.71 1.49 -12.38
CA ARG A 37 -1.87 1.77 -13.83
C ARG A 37 -0.62 2.42 -14.43
N ASP A 38 0.50 2.42 -13.69
CA ASP A 38 1.75 3.13 -14.04
C ASP A 38 1.51 4.59 -14.48
N SER A 39 0.46 5.20 -13.94
CA SER A 39 0.09 6.58 -14.22
C SER A 39 0.82 7.51 -13.27
N LYS A 40 1.18 8.70 -13.75
CA LYS A 40 1.81 9.70 -12.88
C LYS A 40 0.83 10.10 -11.79
N ILE A 41 1.24 9.94 -10.52
CA ILE A 41 0.47 10.37 -9.36
C ILE A 41 -0.03 11.81 -9.56
N ALA A 42 0.82 12.68 -10.15
CA ALA A 42 0.55 14.06 -10.56
C ALA A 42 -0.80 14.29 -11.26
N TYR A 43 -1.28 13.34 -12.06
CA TYR A 43 -2.54 13.41 -12.80
C TYR A 43 -3.77 13.39 -11.87
N VAL A 44 -3.60 12.82 -10.67
CA VAL A 44 -4.66 12.66 -9.66
C VAL A 44 -4.52 13.65 -8.49
N MET A 45 -3.49 14.51 -8.48
CA MET A 45 -3.02 15.21 -7.26
C MET A 45 -3.76 16.49 -6.86
N ASN A 46 -4.70 17.04 -7.63
CA ASN A 46 -5.11 18.43 -7.36
C ASN A 46 -6.54 18.84 -7.72
N GLN A 47 -7.49 17.92 -7.91
CA GLN A 47 -8.85 18.31 -8.27
C GLN A 47 -9.88 17.47 -7.51
N GLN A 48 -11.03 18.06 -7.20
CA GLN A 48 -12.20 17.37 -6.63
C GLN A 48 -12.64 16.16 -7.48
N HIS A 49 -12.15 16.07 -8.72
CA HIS A 49 -12.33 14.96 -9.63
C HIS A 49 -10.96 14.47 -10.15
N PRO A 50 -10.62 13.18 -9.97
CA PRO A 50 -9.51 12.53 -10.66
C PRO A 50 -9.60 12.79 -12.16
N GLN A 51 -8.56 13.36 -12.75
CA GLN A 51 -8.39 13.22 -14.20
C GLN A 51 -7.81 11.82 -14.37
N VAL A 52 -8.59 10.96 -15.02
CA VAL A 52 -8.23 9.56 -15.29
C VAL A 52 -8.52 9.34 -16.76
N ASP A 53 -7.61 8.66 -17.45
CA ASP A 53 -7.73 8.45 -18.90
C ASP A 53 -8.96 7.59 -19.22
N ASP A 54 -9.32 6.71 -18.30
CA ASP A 54 -10.55 5.92 -18.32
C ASP A 54 -11.35 6.10 -17.02
N PRO A 55 -12.43 6.91 -17.04
CA PRO A 55 -13.32 7.09 -15.89
C PRO A 55 -14.02 5.80 -15.45
N PHE A 56 -14.26 4.86 -16.35
CA PHE A 56 -14.93 3.59 -16.02
C PHE A 56 -13.98 2.65 -15.28
N ASP A 57 -12.72 2.50 -15.72
CA ASP A 57 -11.69 1.74 -14.99
C ASP A 57 -11.50 2.30 -13.57
N TYR A 58 -11.52 3.63 -13.41
CA TYR A 58 -11.43 4.23 -12.08
C TYR A 58 -12.64 3.92 -11.20
N VAL A 59 -13.86 3.95 -11.76
CA VAL A 59 -15.08 3.59 -11.03
C VAL A 59 -15.05 2.12 -10.60
N ASP A 60 -14.62 1.23 -11.50
CA ASP A 60 -14.49 -0.20 -11.21
C ASP A 60 -13.47 -0.44 -10.11
N PHE A 61 -12.29 0.19 -10.20
CA PHE A 61 -11.29 0.16 -9.13
C PHE A 61 -11.85 0.66 -7.80
N VAL A 62 -12.58 1.78 -7.78
CA VAL A 62 -13.19 2.30 -6.55
C VAL A 62 -14.19 1.30 -5.96
N ASN A 63 -14.98 0.63 -6.80
CA ASN A 63 -15.95 -0.36 -6.36
C ASN A 63 -15.26 -1.62 -5.81
N GLU A 64 -14.18 -2.09 -6.43
CA GLU A 64 -13.34 -3.16 -5.90
C GLU A 64 -12.76 -2.78 -4.54
N GLN A 65 -12.19 -1.58 -4.40
CA GLN A 65 -11.64 -1.11 -3.12
C GLN A 65 -12.71 -0.99 -2.03
N LYS A 66 -13.95 -0.59 -2.39
CA LYS A 66 -15.09 -0.59 -1.46
C LYS A 66 -15.46 -2.01 -1.04
N ALA A 67 -15.52 -2.95 -1.97
CA ALA A 67 -15.81 -4.35 -1.70
C ALA A 67 -14.73 -4.96 -0.79
N PHE A 68 -13.44 -4.68 -1.06
CA PHE A 68 -12.35 -5.07 -0.16
C PHE A 68 -12.52 -4.45 1.21
N ARG A 69 -12.72 -3.13 1.31
CA ARG A 69 -12.92 -2.46 2.60
C ARG A 69 -14.10 -3.03 3.40
N GLN A 70 -15.16 -3.43 2.71
CA GLN A 70 -16.31 -4.10 3.31
C GLN A 70 -15.99 -5.53 3.74
N ALA A 71 -15.20 -6.28 2.96
CA ALA A 71 -14.69 -7.60 3.34
C ALA A 71 -13.81 -7.52 4.60
N TYR A 72 -13.05 -6.44 4.76
CA TYR A 72 -12.32 -6.11 6.00
C TYR A 72 -13.23 -5.62 7.16
N ARG A 73 -14.57 -5.65 7.02
CA ARG A 73 -15.57 -5.24 8.04
C ARG A 73 -15.33 -3.87 8.70
N ASN A 74 -14.61 -2.95 8.04
CA ASN A 74 -14.08 -1.72 8.68
C ASN A 74 -13.30 -1.97 10.00
N CYS A 75 -12.87 -3.21 10.23
CA CYS A 75 -12.06 -3.62 11.35
C CYS A 75 -10.69 -3.99 10.80
N PRO A 76 -9.74 -3.03 10.78
CA PRO A 76 -8.33 -3.34 10.60
C PRO A 76 -7.81 -4.02 11.88
N ILE A 77 -8.51 -5.06 12.36
CA ILE A 77 -8.04 -5.85 13.49
C ILE A 77 -6.90 -6.69 12.91
N THR A 78 -5.73 -6.10 13.04
CA THR A 78 -4.45 -6.77 13.02
C THR A 78 -4.49 -7.81 14.15
N GLU A 79 -4.81 -9.04 13.80
CA GLU A 79 -4.76 -10.17 14.72
C GLU A 79 -3.32 -10.64 14.77
N LEU A 80 -2.78 -10.72 15.98
CA LEU A 80 -1.44 -11.22 16.21
C LEU A 80 -1.45 -12.77 16.22
N PRO A 81 -0.33 -13.41 15.86
CA PRO A 81 0.90 -12.77 15.39
C PRO A 81 0.77 -12.26 13.95
N ILE A 82 1.54 -11.23 13.62
CA ILE A 82 1.69 -10.79 12.23
C ILE A 82 2.73 -11.65 11.54
N HIS A 83 2.36 -12.19 10.39
CA HIS A 83 3.26 -12.92 9.51
C HIS A 83 3.97 -11.90 8.61
N ALA A 84 5.21 -11.57 8.95
CA ALA A 84 6.06 -10.68 8.16
C ALA A 84 6.91 -11.52 7.20
N VAL A 85 6.70 -11.33 5.90
CA VAL A 85 7.38 -12.08 4.85
C VAL A 85 8.37 -11.17 4.15
N GLN A 86 9.66 -11.42 4.37
CA GLN A 86 10.75 -10.72 3.71
C GLN A 86 11.05 -11.37 2.36
N THR A 87 11.00 -10.57 1.31
CA THR A 87 11.40 -10.93 -0.06
C THR A 87 12.72 -10.26 -0.43
N GLY A 88 13.22 -10.47 -1.65
CA GLY A 88 14.41 -9.76 -2.16
C GLY A 88 14.20 -8.25 -2.33
N ARG A 89 12.94 -7.79 -2.34
CA ARG A 89 12.58 -6.39 -2.62
C ARG A 89 11.97 -5.65 -1.45
N GLU A 90 11.16 -6.32 -0.65
CA GLU A 90 10.35 -5.68 0.38
C GLU A 90 9.95 -6.64 1.50
N VAL A 91 9.23 -6.12 2.49
CA VAL A 91 8.60 -6.92 3.56
C VAL A 91 7.10 -6.77 3.45
N LEU A 92 6.41 -7.89 3.28
CA LEU A 92 4.95 -7.98 3.26
C LEU A 92 4.44 -8.38 4.64
N PHE A 93 3.28 -7.88 5.06
CA PHE A 93 2.70 -8.18 6.37
C PHE A 93 1.30 -8.76 6.22
N PHE A 94 1.07 -9.91 6.85
CA PHE A 94 -0.22 -10.60 6.85
C PHE A 94 -0.73 -10.77 8.28
N SER A 95 -1.97 -10.35 8.52
CA SER A 95 -2.69 -10.54 9.80
C SER A 95 -2.96 -12.02 10.05
N ASN A 96 -3.02 -12.44 11.31
CA ASN A 96 -3.50 -13.78 11.70
C ASN A 96 -5.02 -13.96 11.47
N SER A 97 -5.72 -12.92 11.03
CA SER A 97 -7.14 -13.01 10.70
C SER A 97 -7.37 -13.97 9.52
N PRO A 98 -8.59 -14.55 9.37
CA PRO A 98 -8.88 -15.47 8.28
C PRO A 98 -8.53 -14.92 6.88
N LEU A 99 -8.74 -13.62 6.67
CA LEU A 99 -8.42 -12.94 5.42
C LEU A 99 -6.91 -12.75 5.24
N GLY A 100 -6.18 -12.41 6.32
CA GLY A 100 -4.72 -12.29 6.27
C GLY A 100 -4.04 -13.63 5.99
N LEU A 101 -4.51 -14.71 6.62
CA LEU A 101 -4.04 -16.07 6.35
C LEU A 101 -4.37 -16.55 4.93
N GLN A 102 -5.53 -16.17 4.40
CA GLN A 102 -5.86 -16.43 2.99
C GLN A 102 -4.91 -15.68 2.05
N GLY A 103 -4.60 -14.42 2.36
CA GLY A 103 -3.62 -13.62 1.61
C GLY A 103 -2.21 -14.22 1.64
N LEU A 104 -1.74 -14.66 2.83
CA LEU A 104 -0.45 -15.33 2.99
C LEU A 104 -0.38 -16.62 2.15
N LYS A 105 -1.44 -17.43 2.19
CA LYS A 105 -1.55 -18.64 1.37
C LYS A 105 -1.49 -18.33 -0.13
N GLN A 106 -2.21 -17.30 -0.58
CA GLN A 106 -2.21 -16.90 -1.98
C GLN A 106 -0.83 -16.40 -2.42
N PHE A 107 -0.15 -15.61 -1.58
CA PHE A 107 1.21 -15.17 -1.84
C PHE A 107 2.16 -16.35 -2.08
N TYR A 108 2.15 -17.38 -1.22
CA TYR A 108 2.96 -18.58 -1.44
C TYR A 108 2.58 -19.34 -2.70
N GLN A 109 1.30 -19.41 -3.03
CA GLN A 109 0.84 -20.02 -4.27
C GLN A 109 1.39 -19.27 -5.51
N GLU A 110 1.43 -17.93 -5.46
CA GLU A 110 2.00 -17.10 -6.52
C GLU A 110 3.50 -17.30 -6.67
N LEU A 111 4.25 -17.46 -5.57
CA LEU A 111 5.67 -17.82 -5.61
C LEU A 111 5.89 -19.16 -6.32
N VAL A 112 5.09 -20.18 -5.98
CA VAL A 112 5.18 -21.51 -6.60
C VAL A 112 4.83 -21.44 -8.08
N ASN A 113 3.73 -20.77 -8.43
CA ASN A 113 3.30 -20.60 -9.82
C ASN A 113 4.36 -19.83 -10.65
N GLY A 114 5.09 -18.93 -10.00
CA GLY A 114 6.12 -18.09 -10.59
C GLY A 114 7.53 -18.69 -10.58
N TYR A 115 7.75 -19.91 -10.09
CA TYR A 115 9.10 -20.42 -9.79
C TYR A 115 10.08 -20.35 -10.99
N PHE A 116 9.60 -20.60 -12.20
CA PHE A 116 10.42 -20.51 -13.43
C PHE A 116 10.28 -19.18 -14.18
N SER A 117 9.49 -18.24 -13.67
CA SER A 117 9.26 -16.94 -14.29
C SER A 117 10.41 -15.99 -14.01
N VAL A 118 10.93 -15.35 -15.06
CA VAL A 118 11.95 -14.31 -14.93
C VAL A 118 11.45 -13.06 -14.21
N HIS A 119 10.13 -12.88 -14.10
CA HIS A 119 9.50 -11.71 -13.49
C HIS A 119 9.10 -11.93 -12.02
N SER A 120 9.18 -13.16 -11.52
CA SER A 120 8.82 -13.52 -10.15
C SER A 120 9.97 -13.27 -9.16
N GLU A 121 9.69 -13.46 -7.86
CA GLU A 121 10.70 -13.40 -6.81
C GLU A 121 11.77 -14.46 -7.04
N ARG A 122 13.04 -14.06 -6.96
CA ARG A 122 14.19 -14.92 -7.25
C ARG A 122 14.97 -15.28 -6.00
N ASP A 123 14.91 -14.41 -5.00
CA ASP A 123 15.62 -14.62 -3.75
C ASP A 123 14.79 -15.47 -2.78
N PRO A 124 15.44 -16.20 -1.85
CA PRO A 124 14.73 -16.89 -0.79
C PRO A 124 13.83 -15.93 -0.02
N VAL A 125 12.61 -16.38 0.25
CA VAL A 125 11.63 -15.64 1.03
C VAL A 125 11.64 -16.17 2.47
N CYS A 126 11.71 -15.25 3.44
CA CYS A 126 11.77 -15.57 4.87
C CYS A 126 10.50 -15.08 5.56
N GLU A 127 9.79 -15.98 6.26
CA GLU A 127 8.64 -15.61 7.08
C GLU A 127 9.03 -15.52 8.56
N TYR A 128 8.58 -14.45 9.21
CA TYR A 128 8.73 -14.18 10.63
C TYR A 128 7.35 -14.01 11.27
N SER A 129 7.20 -14.55 12.47
CA SER A 129 6.01 -14.35 13.29
C SER A 129 6.30 -13.25 14.30
N VAL A 130 5.53 -12.16 14.24
CA VAL A 130 5.70 -10.96 15.07
C VAL A 130 4.52 -10.86 16.04
N SER A 131 4.81 -10.99 17.32
CA SER A 131 3.83 -10.93 18.42
C SER A 131 3.69 -9.54 19.03
#